data_AF-A0A7C0Z6V6-F1
#
_entry.id   AF-A0A7C0Z6V6-F1
#
_cell.length_a   1.000
_cell.length_b   1.000
_cell.length_c   1.000
_cell.angle_alpha   90.00
_cell.angle_beta   90.00
_cell.angle_gamma   90.00
#
_symmetry.space_group_name_H-M   'P 1'
#
loop_
_entity.id
_entity.type
_entity.pdbx_description
1 polymer ?
#
loop_
_entity_poly.entity_id
_entity_poly.type
_entity_poly.pdbx_seq_one_letter_code
_entity_poly.pdbx_strand_id
1 'polypeptide(L)'
;LYGSQLRAILQLSAEGERFIVIPDGERFKVLKTVEGIYTRLLEVGCERNTTILAFGGGVVGDIAGFAAATFLRGVPYVQVPTTLLAQVDSSVGGKVGVNHPKGKNLIGAFYQPRLVCIDVSVLQTLPERELMAGLAEVVKYGVIWDADFFNFLAENFRKLVGLEFAMMEKVVQRCCEIKSEVVAQDEREKNLRMILNFGHTVGHALEAVTGYKRFRHGEAVALGMRSEAKMALARGFLSRTEFEKLENLLNQIKIKATLQGIETDALHSAMKLDKKVRDGKLRIVLPKKLGQVVICDDVEKPIIMAGLRYLVGDRRS
;
A
#
# COMPACT_ATOMS: atom_id res chain seq x y z
N LEU A 1 -18.15 11.36 -8.71
CA LEU A 1 -18.17 10.19 -9.61
C LEU A 1 -19.25 9.18 -9.19
N TYR A 2 -19.06 8.44 -8.09
CA TYR A 2 -19.98 7.37 -7.68
C TYR A 2 -20.97 7.72 -6.55
N GLY A 3 -20.93 8.96 -6.03
CA GLY A 3 -21.72 9.36 -4.86
C GLY A 3 -23.25 9.28 -5.05
N SER A 4 -23.76 9.53 -6.26
CA SER A 4 -25.19 9.41 -6.57
C SER A 4 -25.67 7.96 -6.56
N GLN A 5 -24.89 7.04 -7.14
CA GLN A 5 -25.18 5.60 -7.11
C GLN A 5 -25.13 5.07 -5.68
N LEU A 6 -24.14 5.48 -4.88
CA LEU A 6 -24.06 5.10 -3.47
C LEU A 6 -25.27 5.60 -2.67
N ARG A 7 -25.74 6.83 -2.91
CA ARG A 7 -26.97 7.37 -2.29
C ARG A 7 -28.18 6.50 -2.61
N ALA A 8 -28.33 6.11 -3.87
CA ALA A 8 -29.45 5.27 -4.31
C ALA A 8 -29.41 3.88 -3.66
N ILE A 9 -28.24 3.23 -3.61
CA ILE A 9 -28.06 1.91 -2.98
C ILE A 9 -28.37 1.97 -1.48
N LEU A 10 -27.92 3.01 -0.79
CA LEU A 10 -28.16 3.17 0.64
C LEU A 10 -29.56 3.70 0.98
N GLN A 11 -30.41 3.92 -0.03
CA GLN A 11 -31.78 4.46 0.12
C GLN A 11 -31.84 5.71 1.01
N LEU A 12 -30.80 6.54 0.96
CA LEU A 12 -30.73 7.74 1.77
C LEU A 12 -31.63 8.83 1.14
N SER A 13 -32.55 9.38 1.94
CA SER A 13 -33.32 10.56 1.57
C SER A 13 -32.40 11.73 1.21
N ALA A 14 -32.87 12.64 0.37
CA ALA A 14 -32.16 13.88 0.05
C ALA A 14 -31.95 14.78 1.29
N GLU A 15 -32.75 14.56 2.35
CA GLU A 15 -32.67 15.29 3.61
C GLU A 15 -31.56 14.74 4.54
N GLY A 16 -30.64 15.63 4.90
CA GLY A 16 -29.51 15.41 5.82
C GLY A 16 -28.17 15.33 5.08
N GLU A 17 -27.21 16.20 5.45
CA GLU A 17 -25.81 16.08 5.00
C GLU A 17 -25.11 14.86 5.64
N ARG A 18 -25.50 13.65 5.21
CA ARG A 18 -24.85 12.38 5.62
C ARG A 18 -23.60 12.07 4.78
N PHE A 19 -23.25 12.94 3.83
CA PHE A 19 -22.04 12.84 3.02
C PHE A 19 -21.04 13.89 3.45
N ILE A 20 -19.95 13.44 4.06
CA ILE A 20 -18.80 14.28 4.35
C ILE A 20 -17.81 14.08 3.21
N VAL A 21 -17.65 15.11 2.37
CA VAL A 21 -16.67 15.09 1.28
C VAL A 21 -15.36 15.64 1.81
N ILE A 22 -14.30 14.82 1.77
CA ILE A 22 -12.95 15.28 2.08
C ILE A 22 -12.21 15.69 0.80
N PRO A 23 -11.33 16.70 0.85
CA PRO A 23 -10.53 17.08 -0.30
C PRO A 23 -9.59 15.95 -0.76
N ASP A 24 -9.37 15.84 -2.08
CA ASP A 24 -8.56 14.77 -2.67
C ASP A 24 -7.05 14.99 -2.51
N GLY A 25 -6.34 13.91 -2.18
CA GLY A 25 -4.89 13.82 -2.15
C GLY A 25 -4.27 13.59 -0.77
N GLU A 26 -3.11 12.95 -0.77
CA GLU A 26 -2.33 12.58 0.44
C GLU A 26 -2.04 13.76 1.38
N ARG A 27 -1.95 15.00 0.84
CA ARG A 27 -1.75 16.23 1.63
C ARG A 27 -2.87 16.53 2.62
N PHE A 28 -4.07 15.99 2.38
CA PHE A 28 -5.23 16.15 3.27
C PHE A 28 -5.37 15.00 4.26
N LYS A 29 -4.45 14.03 4.24
CA LYS A 29 -4.37 12.95 5.22
C LYS A 29 -3.74 13.43 6.52
N VAL A 30 -4.41 14.35 7.21
CA VAL A 30 -3.92 15.06 8.39
C VAL A 30 -5.00 15.17 9.47
N LEU A 31 -4.61 15.43 10.72
CA LEU A 31 -5.54 15.56 11.86
C LEU A 31 -6.63 16.63 11.63
N LYS A 32 -6.31 17.72 10.93
CA LYS A 32 -7.27 18.78 10.62
C LYS A 32 -8.47 18.29 9.80
N THR A 33 -8.25 17.33 8.89
CA THR A 33 -9.35 16.73 8.12
C THR A 33 -10.23 15.86 9.01
N VAL A 34 -9.62 15.15 9.96
CA VAL A 34 -10.32 14.32 10.95
C VAL A 34 -11.16 15.18 11.90
N GLU A 35 -10.61 16.31 12.35
CA GLU A 35 -11.35 17.31 13.14
C GLU A 35 -12.59 17.82 12.40
N GLY A 36 -12.46 18.15 11.11
CA GLY A 36 -13.61 18.53 10.27
C GLY A 36 -14.67 17.44 10.18
N ILE A 37 -14.27 16.16 10.11
CA ILE A 37 -15.21 15.03 10.17
C ILE A 37 -15.95 15.01 11.51
N TYR A 38 -15.25 15.17 12.64
CA TYR A 38 -15.90 15.21 13.96
C TYR A 38 -16.93 16.33 14.06
N THR A 39 -16.60 17.53 13.59
CA THR A 39 -17.53 18.66 13.59
C THR A 39 -18.83 18.31 12.87
N ARG A 40 -18.74 17.75 11.65
CA ARG A 40 -19.92 17.35 10.88
C ARG A 40 -20.72 16.22 11.57
N LEU A 41 -20.04 15.24 12.17
CA LEU A 41 -20.70 14.16 12.92
C LEU A 41 -21.48 14.69 14.14
N LEU A 42 -20.91 15.67 14.86
CA LEU A 42 -21.58 16.31 16.01
C LEU A 42 -22.78 17.18 15.58
N GLU A 43 -22.63 17.95 14.50
CA GLU A 43 -23.69 18.82 13.97
C GLU A 43 -24.92 18.03 13.49
N VAL A 44 -24.70 16.82 12.96
CA VAL A 44 -25.78 15.90 12.52
C VAL A 44 -26.33 15.07 13.69
N GLY A 45 -25.75 15.18 14.89
CA GLY A 45 -26.20 14.44 16.06
C GLY A 45 -25.89 12.94 16.00
N CYS A 46 -24.77 12.55 15.40
CA CYS A 46 -24.36 11.15 15.36
C CYS A 46 -24.05 10.60 16.77
N GLU A 47 -24.49 9.36 17.01
CA GLU A 47 -24.36 8.67 18.29
C GLU A 47 -23.41 7.47 18.17
N ARG A 48 -23.21 6.73 19.27
CA ARG A 48 -22.28 5.58 19.31
C ARG A 48 -22.61 4.44 18.34
N ASN A 49 -23.88 4.33 17.94
CA ASN A 49 -24.34 3.31 17.01
C ASN A 49 -24.26 3.76 15.54
N THR A 50 -23.88 5.01 15.27
CA THR A 50 -23.70 5.51 13.91
C THR A 50 -22.56 4.75 13.22
N THR A 51 -22.80 4.28 11.99
CA THR A 51 -21.77 3.62 11.19
C THR A 51 -21.15 4.60 10.21
N ILE A 52 -19.82 4.74 10.24
CA ILE A 52 -19.08 5.52 9.23
C ILE A 52 -18.79 4.63 8.02
N LEU A 53 -19.21 5.06 6.82
CA LEU A 53 -18.89 4.37 5.58
C LEU A 53 -17.76 5.12 4.85
N ALA A 54 -16.60 4.49 4.75
CA ALA A 54 -15.45 5.01 4.03
C ALA A 54 -15.52 4.62 2.55
N PHE A 55 -15.93 5.56 1.69
CA PHE A 55 -16.03 5.35 0.24
C PHE A 55 -14.91 6.08 -0.49
N GLY A 56 -13.90 5.36 -0.98
CA GLY A 56 -12.77 5.96 -1.68
C GLY A 56 -11.51 5.09 -1.69
N GLY A 57 -10.36 5.67 -2.04
CA GLY A 57 -9.07 4.99 -1.94
C GLY A 57 -8.52 4.90 -0.51
N GLY A 58 -7.27 4.44 -0.38
CA GLY A 58 -6.64 4.22 0.94
C GLY A 58 -6.54 5.47 1.82
N VAL A 59 -6.42 6.66 1.22
CA VAL A 59 -6.45 7.95 1.96
C VAL A 59 -7.78 8.13 2.68
N VAL A 60 -8.90 7.91 1.99
CA VAL A 60 -10.24 8.02 2.58
C VAL A 60 -10.43 6.94 3.63
N GLY A 61 -10.03 5.69 3.33
CA GLY A 61 -10.10 4.56 4.26
C GLY A 61 -9.39 4.81 5.58
N ASP A 62 -8.16 5.33 5.53
CA ASP A 62 -7.36 5.60 6.72
C ASP A 62 -7.90 6.77 7.55
N ILE A 63 -8.32 7.86 6.90
CA ILE A 63 -8.88 9.04 7.58
C ILE A 63 -10.21 8.68 8.25
N ALA A 64 -11.13 8.07 7.49
CA ALA A 64 -12.46 7.72 7.99
C ALA A 64 -12.38 6.61 9.06
N GLY A 65 -11.50 5.62 8.87
CA GLY A 65 -11.25 4.59 9.86
C GLY A 65 -10.65 5.15 11.14
N PHE A 66 -9.72 6.10 11.06
CA PHE A 66 -9.16 6.75 12.24
C PHE A 66 -10.22 7.60 12.95
N ALA A 67 -11.01 8.37 12.20
CA ALA A 67 -12.14 9.11 12.74
C ALA A 67 -13.14 8.19 13.45
N ALA A 68 -13.44 7.01 12.88
CA ALA A 68 -14.31 6.02 13.51
C ALA A 68 -13.71 5.45 14.79
N ALA A 69 -12.40 5.20 14.84
CA ALA A 69 -11.71 4.66 16.01
C ALA A 69 -11.75 5.60 17.22
N THR A 70 -11.81 6.91 16.99
CA THR A 70 -11.63 7.95 18.01
C THR A 70 -12.92 8.73 18.31
N PHE A 71 -13.82 8.87 17.35
CA PHE A 71 -15.12 9.54 17.56
C PHE A 71 -15.93 8.76 18.60
N LEU A 72 -16.39 9.45 19.64
CA LEU A 72 -17.09 8.86 20.79
C LEU A 72 -16.36 7.64 21.42
N ARG A 73 -15.03 7.56 21.26
CA ARG A 73 -14.15 6.45 21.67
C ARG A 73 -14.39 5.14 20.89
N GLY A 74 -14.91 5.24 19.67
CA GLY A 74 -15.11 4.11 18.77
C GLY A 74 -16.56 4.00 18.33
N VAL A 75 -16.78 4.09 17.02
CA VAL A 75 -18.05 3.80 16.36
C VAL A 75 -17.84 2.80 15.22
N PRO A 76 -18.84 1.97 14.87
CA PRO A 76 -18.73 1.04 13.75
C PRO A 76 -18.30 1.73 12.46
N TYR A 77 -17.52 1.05 11.62
CA TYR A 77 -17.22 1.54 10.28
C TYR A 77 -17.15 0.42 9.23
N VAL A 78 -17.40 0.81 7.98
CA VAL A 78 -17.39 -0.06 6.80
C VAL A 78 -16.45 0.57 5.77
N GLN A 79 -15.71 -0.24 5.03
CA GLN A 79 -14.91 0.23 3.90
C GLN A 79 -15.52 -0.19 2.57
N VAL A 80 -15.51 0.75 1.62
CA VAL A 80 -15.84 0.53 0.22
C VAL A 80 -14.67 1.07 -0.62
N PRO A 81 -13.57 0.29 -0.74
CA PRO A 81 -12.35 0.74 -1.41
C PRO A 81 -12.54 0.87 -2.93
N THR A 82 -12.19 2.04 -3.48
CA THR A 82 -12.38 2.37 -4.90
C THR A 82 -11.09 2.45 -5.72
N THR A 83 -9.97 2.05 -5.15
CA THR A 83 -8.69 1.92 -5.87
C THR A 83 -8.17 0.51 -5.71
N LEU A 84 -7.48 -0.02 -6.71
CA LEU A 84 -6.95 -1.39 -6.63
C LEU A 84 -6.03 -1.55 -5.41
N LEU A 85 -5.16 -0.57 -5.17
CA LEU A 85 -4.29 -0.55 -3.99
C LEU A 85 -5.08 -0.64 -2.67
N ALA A 86 -6.22 0.05 -2.56
CA ALA A 86 -7.04 -0.03 -1.37
C ALA A 86 -7.75 -1.39 -1.26
N GLN A 87 -8.20 -1.95 -2.38
CA GLN A 87 -8.88 -3.25 -2.44
C GLN A 87 -7.96 -4.40 -2.03
N VAL A 88 -6.68 -4.40 -2.46
CA VAL A 88 -5.74 -5.51 -2.21
C VAL A 88 -4.86 -5.33 -0.98
N ASP A 89 -4.78 -4.11 -0.44
CA ASP A 89 -3.88 -3.81 0.66
C ASP A 89 -4.58 -3.02 1.76
N SER A 90 -4.76 -1.71 1.64
CA SER A 90 -5.09 -0.86 2.81
C SER A 90 -6.42 -1.20 3.49
N SER A 91 -7.35 -1.87 2.80
CA SER A 91 -8.65 -2.23 3.39
C SER A 91 -8.62 -3.42 4.34
N VAL A 92 -7.55 -4.22 4.33
CA VAL A 92 -7.41 -5.39 5.18
C VAL A 92 -6.30 -5.18 6.22
N GLY A 93 -6.63 -5.43 7.49
CA GLY A 93 -5.68 -5.47 8.60
C GLY A 93 -5.66 -4.26 9.54
N GLY A 94 -6.70 -3.43 9.50
CA GLY A 94 -7.10 -2.53 10.59
C GLY A 94 -6.17 -1.36 10.91
N LYS A 95 -5.13 -1.10 10.10
CA LYS A 95 -4.29 0.09 10.31
C LYS A 95 -5.02 1.29 9.72
N VAL A 96 -5.34 2.26 10.56
CA VAL A 96 -5.99 3.51 10.17
C VAL A 96 -5.21 4.67 10.75
N GLY A 97 -5.18 5.82 10.08
CA GLY A 97 -4.41 6.95 10.60
C GLY A 97 -4.19 8.10 9.65
N VAL A 98 -3.37 9.04 10.10
CA VAL A 98 -3.03 10.26 9.38
C VAL A 98 -1.53 10.55 9.45
N ASN A 99 -1.11 11.43 8.55
CA ASN A 99 0.24 11.94 8.47
C ASN A 99 0.44 13.11 9.46
N HIS A 100 1.69 13.27 9.88
CA HIS A 100 2.17 14.45 10.58
C HIS A 100 3.20 15.15 9.67
N PRO A 101 3.44 16.47 9.77
CA PRO A 101 4.50 17.14 8.99
C PRO A 101 5.89 16.49 9.11
N LYS A 102 6.14 15.73 10.18
CA LYS A 102 7.37 14.98 10.42
C LYS A 102 7.38 13.55 9.84
N GLY A 103 6.29 13.06 9.25
CA GLY A 103 6.26 11.74 8.61
C GLY A 103 4.87 11.13 8.39
N LYS A 104 4.83 10.13 7.51
CA LYS A 104 3.60 9.43 7.12
C LYS A 104 3.10 8.43 8.18
N ASN A 105 1.77 8.31 8.30
CA ASN A 105 1.08 7.32 9.14
C ASN A 105 1.62 7.25 10.58
N LEU A 106 2.06 8.37 11.15
CA LEU A 106 2.67 8.42 12.48
C LEU A 106 1.62 8.42 13.59
N ILE A 107 0.39 8.84 13.28
CA ILE A 107 -0.69 8.99 14.23
C ILE A 107 -1.85 8.15 13.71
N GLY A 108 -2.31 7.19 14.50
CA GLY A 108 -3.29 6.22 14.03
C GLY A 108 -3.77 5.29 15.13
N ALA A 109 -4.57 4.30 14.72
CA ALA A 109 -5.10 3.25 15.56
C ALA A 109 -5.08 1.91 14.81
N PHE A 110 -5.10 0.81 15.57
CA PHE A 110 -5.52 -0.49 15.05
C PHE A 110 -7.03 -0.61 15.30
N TYR A 111 -7.84 -0.47 14.24
CA TYR A 111 -9.30 -0.48 14.30
C TYR A 111 -9.87 -1.24 13.11
N GLN A 112 -10.61 -2.32 13.35
CA GLN A 112 -11.09 -3.22 12.29
C GLN A 112 -12.44 -2.77 11.73
N PRO A 113 -12.65 -2.84 10.41
CA PRO A 113 -13.95 -2.57 9.82
C PRO A 113 -14.94 -3.69 10.15
N ARG A 114 -16.24 -3.37 10.18
CA ARG A 114 -17.32 -4.37 10.26
C ARG A 114 -17.50 -5.13 8.95
N LEU A 115 -17.20 -4.47 7.83
CA LEU A 115 -17.31 -5.00 6.48
C LEU A 115 -16.32 -4.27 5.56
N VAL A 116 -15.74 -5.01 4.62
CA VAL A 116 -15.07 -4.46 3.45
C VAL A 116 -15.86 -4.92 2.23
N CYS A 117 -16.45 -3.99 1.50
CA CYS A 117 -17.23 -4.27 0.29
C CYS A 117 -16.42 -3.86 -0.95
N ILE A 118 -15.98 -4.83 -1.72
CA ILE A 118 -15.16 -4.59 -2.92
C ILE A 118 -15.99 -4.86 -4.16
N ASP A 119 -16.17 -3.82 -4.96
CA ASP A 119 -16.71 -3.90 -6.32
C ASP A 119 -15.58 -3.57 -7.29
N VAL A 120 -15.15 -4.53 -8.11
CA VAL A 120 -14.05 -4.31 -9.07
C VAL A 120 -14.46 -3.44 -10.25
N SER A 121 -15.76 -3.26 -10.51
CA SER A 121 -16.25 -2.44 -11.62
C SER A 121 -15.90 -0.96 -11.44
N VAL A 122 -15.74 -0.50 -10.20
CA VAL A 122 -15.33 0.90 -9.92
C VAL A 122 -13.93 1.21 -10.44
N LEU A 123 -13.10 0.19 -10.71
CA LEU A 123 -11.76 0.36 -11.27
C LEU A 123 -11.78 0.82 -12.73
N GLN A 124 -12.91 0.70 -13.45
CA GLN A 124 -13.03 1.17 -14.84
C GLN A 124 -12.78 2.67 -14.99
N THR A 125 -13.03 3.46 -13.94
CA THR A 125 -12.77 4.91 -13.95
C THR A 125 -11.46 5.29 -13.27
N LEU A 126 -10.73 4.31 -12.73
CA LEU A 126 -9.46 4.55 -12.07
C LEU A 126 -8.39 4.93 -13.11
N PRO A 127 -7.61 6.00 -12.92
CA PRO A 127 -6.54 6.34 -13.85
C PRO A 127 -5.54 5.17 -13.97
N GLU A 128 -5.07 4.90 -15.19
CA GLU A 128 -4.13 3.78 -15.47
C GLU A 128 -2.90 3.80 -14.55
N ARG A 129 -2.39 4.99 -14.22
CA ARG A 129 -1.26 5.14 -13.29
C ARG A 129 -1.56 4.61 -11.89
N GLU A 130 -2.78 4.81 -11.38
CA GLU A 130 -3.21 4.28 -10.07
C GLU A 130 -3.48 2.77 -10.14
N LEU A 131 -3.99 2.27 -11.27
CA LEU A 131 -4.13 0.83 -11.51
C LEU A 131 -2.76 0.14 -11.47
N MET A 132 -1.77 0.67 -12.20
CA MET A 132 -0.39 0.16 -12.21
C MET A 132 0.24 0.20 -10.82
N ALA A 133 0.00 1.27 -10.05
CA ALA A 133 0.44 1.36 -8.66
C ALA A 133 -0.20 0.26 -7.78
N GLY A 134 -1.48 -0.04 -7.96
CA GLY A 134 -2.14 -1.16 -7.27
C GLY A 134 -1.58 -2.52 -7.67
N LEU A 135 -1.29 -2.74 -8.96
CA LEU A 135 -0.71 -3.99 -9.45
C LEU A 135 0.69 -4.27 -8.90
N ALA A 136 1.45 -3.24 -8.50
CA ALA A 136 2.71 -3.43 -7.80
C ALA A 136 2.54 -4.17 -6.47
N GLU A 137 1.52 -3.82 -5.69
CA GLU A 137 1.20 -4.51 -4.43
C GLU A 137 0.68 -5.92 -4.68
N VAL A 138 -0.07 -6.13 -5.77
CA VAL A 138 -0.49 -7.47 -6.20
C VAL A 138 0.71 -8.37 -6.47
N VAL A 139 1.70 -7.89 -7.23
CA VAL A 139 2.94 -8.65 -7.51
C VAL A 139 3.70 -8.96 -6.21
N LYS A 140 3.75 -8.01 -5.27
CA LYS A 140 4.41 -8.19 -3.96
C LYS A 140 3.92 -9.46 -3.27
N TYR A 141 2.60 -9.71 -3.21
CA TYR A 141 2.03 -10.89 -2.57
C TYR A 141 2.54 -12.21 -3.16
N GLY A 142 2.67 -12.28 -4.48
CA GLY A 142 3.23 -13.45 -5.15
C GLY A 142 4.70 -13.69 -4.79
N VAL A 143 5.49 -12.62 -4.62
CA VAL A 143 6.90 -12.75 -4.23
C VAL A 143 7.05 -13.19 -2.78
N ILE A 144 6.22 -12.68 -1.87
CA ILE A 144 6.41 -12.87 -0.42
C ILE A 144 5.80 -14.17 0.12
N TRP A 145 4.77 -14.71 -0.54
CA TRP A 145 3.94 -15.77 0.03
C TRP A 145 3.54 -16.89 -0.94
N ASP A 146 3.27 -16.55 -2.22
CA ASP A 146 2.63 -17.48 -3.15
C ASP A 146 3.26 -17.48 -4.55
N ALA A 147 4.13 -18.47 -4.80
CA ALA A 147 4.83 -18.61 -6.06
C ALA A 147 3.89 -18.95 -7.24
N ASP A 148 2.82 -19.71 -6.99
CA ASP A 148 1.85 -20.07 -8.03
C ASP A 148 1.02 -18.85 -8.42
N PHE A 149 0.64 -18.02 -7.44
CA PHE A 149 0.03 -16.73 -7.68
C PHE A 149 0.98 -15.81 -8.47
N PHE A 150 2.27 -15.76 -8.14
CA PHE A 150 3.25 -15.01 -8.94
C PHE A 150 3.28 -15.47 -10.40
N ASN A 151 3.34 -16.77 -10.67
CA ASN A 151 3.36 -17.31 -12.03
C ASN A 151 2.06 -16.99 -12.77
N PHE A 152 0.92 -17.14 -12.10
CA PHE A 152 -0.39 -16.77 -12.63
C PHE A 152 -0.46 -15.30 -13.03
N LEU A 153 0.07 -14.38 -12.20
CA LEU A 153 0.16 -12.96 -12.51
C LEU A 153 1.06 -12.72 -13.74
N ALA A 154 2.20 -13.40 -13.83
CA ALA A 154 3.13 -13.24 -14.95
C ALA A 154 2.49 -13.63 -16.29
N GLU A 155 1.68 -14.69 -16.31
CA GLU A 155 0.96 -15.17 -17.49
C GLU A 155 -0.25 -14.29 -17.87
N ASN A 156 -0.92 -13.69 -16.89
CA ASN A 156 -2.19 -12.99 -17.09
C ASN A 156 -2.11 -11.46 -16.93
N PHE A 157 -0.93 -10.88 -16.77
CA PHE A 157 -0.76 -9.45 -16.47
C PHE A 157 -1.48 -8.53 -17.45
N ARG A 158 -1.46 -8.83 -18.76
CA ARG A 158 -2.16 -8.03 -19.78
C ARG A 158 -3.68 -8.02 -19.58
N LYS A 159 -4.28 -9.13 -19.14
CA LYS A 159 -5.72 -9.22 -18.85
C LYS A 159 -6.10 -8.39 -17.62
N LEU A 160 -5.22 -8.35 -16.62
CA LEU A 160 -5.39 -7.49 -15.43
C LEU A 160 -5.36 -6.01 -15.79
N VAL A 161 -4.42 -5.60 -16.65
CA VAL A 161 -4.36 -4.22 -17.17
C VAL A 161 -5.61 -3.90 -18.00
N GLY A 162 -6.14 -4.89 -18.74
CA GLY A 162 -7.41 -4.77 -19.48
C GLY A 162 -8.67 -4.78 -18.61
N LEU A 163 -8.54 -4.90 -17.28
CA LEU A 163 -9.65 -4.96 -16.32
C LEU A 163 -10.68 -6.07 -16.62
N GLU A 164 -10.23 -7.25 -17.02
CA GLU A 164 -11.12 -8.42 -17.12
C GLU A 164 -11.67 -8.76 -15.72
N PHE A 165 -12.96 -8.54 -15.49
CA PHE A 165 -13.55 -8.52 -14.14
C PHE A 165 -13.38 -9.83 -13.38
N ALA A 166 -13.67 -10.98 -13.98
CA ALA A 166 -13.48 -12.27 -13.33
C ALA A 166 -12.02 -12.51 -12.93
N MET A 167 -11.07 -11.99 -13.71
CA MET A 167 -9.65 -12.04 -13.37
C MET A 167 -9.31 -11.12 -12.21
N MET A 168 -9.84 -9.90 -12.22
CA MET A 168 -9.61 -8.92 -11.17
C MET A 168 -10.20 -9.37 -9.83
N GLU A 169 -11.41 -9.93 -9.84
CA GLU A 169 -12.04 -10.51 -8.64
C GLU A 169 -11.17 -11.62 -8.03
N LYS A 170 -10.70 -12.56 -8.86
CA LYS A 170 -9.81 -13.64 -8.43
C LYS A 170 -8.51 -13.10 -7.82
N VAL A 171 -7.91 -12.09 -8.45
CA VAL A 171 -6.67 -11.46 -7.96
C VAL A 171 -6.89 -10.73 -6.64
N VAL A 172 -7.94 -9.91 -6.56
CA VAL A 172 -8.28 -9.16 -5.34
C VAL A 172 -8.58 -10.11 -4.20
N GLN A 173 -9.38 -11.15 -4.44
CA GLN A 173 -9.68 -12.19 -3.47
C GLN A 173 -8.39 -12.81 -2.93
N ARG A 174 -7.48 -13.25 -3.83
CA ARG A 174 -6.25 -13.91 -3.40
C ARG A 174 -5.34 -12.99 -2.59
N CYS A 175 -5.23 -11.71 -2.96
CA CYS A 175 -4.49 -10.73 -2.16
C CYS A 175 -5.08 -10.55 -0.76
N CYS A 176 -6.41 -10.47 -0.65
CA CYS A 176 -7.09 -10.37 0.65
C CYS A 176 -6.92 -11.62 1.51
N GLU A 177 -6.99 -12.82 0.92
CA GLU A 177 -6.70 -14.09 1.60
C GLU A 177 -5.28 -14.09 2.18
N ILE A 178 -4.27 -13.82 1.35
CA ILE A 178 -2.87 -13.78 1.79
C ILE A 178 -2.67 -12.74 2.89
N LYS A 179 -3.21 -11.53 2.72
CA LYS A 179 -3.07 -10.49 3.74
C LYS A 179 -3.77 -10.88 5.04
N SER A 180 -4.95 -11.48 4.96
CA SER A 180 -5.69 -11.97 6.13
C SER A 180 -4.91 -13.05 6.87
N GLU A 181 -4.34 -14.03 6.16
CA GLU A 181 -3.49 -15.08 6.73
C GLU A 181 -2.28 -14.51 7.48
N VAL A 182 -1.60 -13.52 6.88
CA VAL A 182 -0.44 -12.86 7.50
C VAL A 182 -0.85 -12.00 8.70
N VAL A 183 -1.96 -11.27 8.60
CA VAL A 183 -2.47 -10.41 9.69
C VAL A 183 -2.97 -11.25 10.86
N ALA A 184 -3.65 -12.37 10.61
CA ALA A 184 -4.14 -13.27 11.66
C ALA A 184 -2.99 -13.85 12.50
N GLN A 185 -1.83 -14.07 11.87
CA GLN A 185 -0.61 -14.54 12.54
C GLN A 185 0.14 -13.43 13.29
N ASP A 186 -0.01 -12.16 12.89
CA ASP A 186 0.67 -11.02 13.52
C ASP A 186 -0.08 -9.69 13.31
N GLU A 187 -1.16 -9.49 14.07
CA GLU A 187 -2.04 -8.32 13.89
C GLU A 187 -1.30 -7.00 14.14
N ARG A 188 -0.38 -6.96 15.11
CA ARG A 188 0.28 -5.71 15.56
C ARG A 188 1.68 -5.50 14.99
N GLU A 189 2.04 -6.25 13.95
CA GLU A 189 3.33 -6.11 13.23
C GLU A 189 4.57 -6.22 14.14
N LYS A 190 4.61 -7.24 14.99
CA LYS A 190 5.76 -7.50 15.85
C LYS A 190 6.81 -8.39 15.18
N ASN A 191 6.38 -9.30 14.30
CA ASN A 191 7.17 -10.38 13.73
C ASN A 191 6.84 -10.59 12.24
N LEU A 192 5.97 -11.56 11.92
CA LEU A 192 5.72 -12.04 10.56
C LEU A 192 5.18 -10.95 9.64
N ARG A 193 4.29 -10.07 10.09
CA ARG A 193 3.60 -9.09 9.23
C ARG A 193 4.58 -8.12 8.56
N MET A 194 5.82 -8.03 9.06
CA MET A 194 6.90 -7.31 8.41
C MET A 194 7.20 -7.80 6.99
N ILE A 195 6.89 -9.04 6.60
CA ILE A 195 7.12 -9.52 5.23
C ILE A 195 6.35 -8.70 4.18
N LEU A 196 5.23 -8.07 4.57
CA LEU A 196 4.45 -7.16 3.71
C LEU A 196 5.23 -5.90 3.32
N ASN A 197 6.37 -5.64 3.97
CA ASN A 197 7.26 -4.52 3.70
C ASN A 197 8.32 -4.81 2.63
N PHE A 198 8.24 -5.93 1.90
CA PHE A 198 9.08 -6.14 0.72
C PHE A 198 8.86 -5.00 -0.29
N GLY A 199 9.96 -4.44 -0.79
CA GLY A 199 10.05 -3.24 -1.61
C GLY A 199 9.84 -1.91 -0.87
N HIS A 200 9.34 -1.92 0.37
CA HIS A 200 8.95 -0.69 1.04
C HIS A 200 10.13 0.06 1.66
N THR A 201 11.25 -0.60 1.97
CA THR A 201 12.38 0.10 2.61
C THR A 201 13.01 1.08 1.63
N VAL A 202 13.29 0.60 0.42
CA VAL A 202 13.78 1.47 -0.66
C VAL A 202 12.65 2.34 -1.23
N GLY A 203 11.42 1.81 -1.33
CA GLY A 203 10.26 2.57 -1.81
C GLY A 203 9.96 3.81 -0.97
N HIS A 204 9.91 3.68 0.36
CA HIS A 204 9.72 4.83 1.24
C HIS A 204 10.88 5.83 1.16
N ALA A 205 12.11 5.36 0.99
CA ALA A 205 13.27 6.24 0.80
C ALA A 205 13.13 7.07 -0.50
N LEU A 206 12.68 6.45 -1.60
CA LEU A 206 12.39 7.16 -2.86
C LEU A 206 11.29 8.21 -2.67
N GLU A 207 10.19 7.82 -2.02
CA GLU A 207 9.09 8.74 -1.72
C GLU A 207 9.57 9.93 -0.88
N ALA A 208 10.34 9.69 0.18
CA ALA A 208 10.84 10.72 1.07
C ALA A 208 11.83 11.67 0.36
N VAL A 209 12.84 11.13 -0.32
CA VAL A 209 13.85 11.93 -1.05
C VAL A 209 13.23 12.75 -2.18
N THR A 210 12.13 12.27 -2.77
CA THR A 210 11.41 13.00 -3.82
C THR A 210 10.23 13.85 -3.31
N GLY A 211 10.14 14.03 -1.98
CA GLY A 211 9.13 14.87 -1.34
C GLY A 211 7.70 14.45 -1.60
N TYR A 212 7.45 13.14 -1.84
CA TYR A 212 6.13 12.54 -2.07
C TYR A 212 5.37 13.08 -3.28
N LYS A 213 6.06 13.74 -4.22
CA LYS A 213 5.44 14.37 -5.40
C LYS A 213 5.70 13.61 -6.69
N ARG A 214 6.84 12.89 -6.76
CA ARG A 214 7.32 12.31 -8.02
C ARG A 214 6.68 10.95 -8.32
N PHE A 215 6.65 10.07 -7.32
CA PHE A 215 6.15 8.69 -7.44
C PHE A 215 4.81 8.51 -6.72
N ARG A 216 3.95 7.64 -7.26
CA ARG A 216 2.90 7.00 -6.49
C ARG A 216 3.51 5.94 -5.59
N HIS A 217 2.82 5.61 -4.49
CA HIS A 217 3.31 4.62 -3.53
C HIS A 217 3.68 3.29 -4.21
N GLY A 218 2.76 2.71 -4.98
CA GLY A 218 3.02 1.45 -5.70
C GLY A 218 4.13 1.54 -6.74
N GLU A 219 4.37 2.70 -7.38
CA GLU A 219 5.52 2.89 -8.27
C GLU A 219 6.83 2.82 -7.48
N ALA A 220 6.88 3.48 -6.31
CA ALA A 220 8.05 3.45 -5.43
C ALA A 220 8.28 2.05 -4.85
N VAL A 221 7.21 1.33 -4.47
CA VAL A 221 7.29 -0.07 -4.01
C VAL A 221 7.78 -0.98 -5.12
N ALA A 222 7.30 -0.85 -6.35
CA ALA A 222 7.79 -1.62 -7.49
C ALA A 222 9.31 -1.40 -7.71
N LEU A 223 9.78 -0.16 -7.69
CA LEU A 223 11.20 0.17 -7.78
C LEU A 223 12.00 -0.36 -6.60
N GLY A 224 11.43 -0.30 -5.39
CA GLY A 224 12.04 -0.88 -4.20
C GLY A 224 12.16 -2.39 -4.28
N MET A 225 11.16 -3.10 -4.82
CA MET A 225 11.23 -4.56 -5.03
C MET A 225 12.39 -4.93 -5.96
N ARG A 226 12.64 -4.15 -7.03
CA ARG A 226 13.81 -4.36 -7.92
C ARG A 226 15.13 -4.22 -7.18
N SER A 227 15.25 -3.16 -6.37
CA SER A 227 16.44 -2.88 -5.58
C SER A 227 16.69 -3.96 -4.52
N GLU A 228 15.67 -4.33 -3.77
CA GLU A 228 15.75 -5.34 -2.71
C GLU A 228 15.96 -6.75 -3.30
N ALA A 229 15.37 -7.09 -4.46
CA ALA A 229 15.66 -8.33 -5.17
C ALA A 229 17.12 -8.37 -5.67
N LYS A 230 17.68 -7.22 -6.08
CA LYS A 230 19.10 -7.14 -6.45
C LYS A 230 20.01 -7.36 -5.24
N MET A 231 19.64 -6.85 -4.07
CA MET A 231 20.35 -7.13 -2.81
C MET A 231 20.30 -8.62 -2.48
N ALA A 232 19.14 -9.27 -2.64
CA ALA A 232 18.98 -10.70 -2.43
C ALA A 232 19.83 -11.55 -3.39
N LEU A 233 19.89 -11.17 -4.66
CA LEU A 233 20.78 -11.81 -5.65
C LEU A 233 22.26 -11.67 -5.22
N ALA A 234 22.68 -10.48 -4.78
CA ALA A 234 24.05 -10.25 -4.31
C ALA A 234 24.40 -11.05 -3.04
N ARG A 235 23.41 -11.38 -2.20
CA ARG A 235 23.56 -12.27 -1.04
C ARG A 235 23.54 -13.76 -1.39
N GLY A 236 23.28 -14.13 -2.64
CA GLY A 236 23.04 -15.52 -3.04
C GLY A 236 21.73 -16.09 -2.49
N PHE A 237 20.80 -15.25 -2.01
CA PHE A 237 19.49 -15.71 -1.56
C PHE A 237 18.58 -16.01 -2.74
N LEU A 238 18.54 -15.13 -3.74
CA LEU A 238 17.69 -15.28 -4.92
C LEU A 238 18.51 -15.79 -6.10
N SER A 239 18.00 -16.79 -6.83
CA SER A 239 18.65 -17.24 -8.06
C SER A 239 18.59 -16.19 -9.16
N ARG A 240 19.54 -16.21 -10.10
CA ARG A 240 19.54 -15.31 -11.25
C ARG A 240 18.25 -15.44 -12.08
N THR A 241 17.77 -16.67 -12.26
CA THR A 241 16.54 -16.97 -13.01
C THR A 241 15.31 -16.37 -12.34
N GLU A 242 15.16 -16.50 -11.01
CA GLU A 242 14.03 -15.90 -10.30
C GLU A 242 14.09 -14.38 -10.26
N PHE A 243 15.30 -13.82 -10.11
CA PHE A 243 15.52 -12.38 -10.25
C PHE A 243 15.04 -11.87 -11.61
N GLU A 244 15.39 -12.55 -12.70
CA GLU A 244 14.97 -12.18 -14.06
C GLU A 244 13.45 -12.34 -14.26
N LYS A 245 12.82 -13.37 -13.69
CA LYS A 245 11.36 -13.52 -13.70
C LYS A 245 10.67 -12.33 -13.01
N LEU A 246 11.15 -11.94 -11.84
CA LEU A 246 10.63 -10.78 -11.11
C LEU A 246 10.82 -9.48 -11.90
N GLU A 247 12.02 -9.25 -12.42
CA GLU A 247 12.31 -8.08 -13.26
C GLU A 247 11.40 -8.01 -14.49
N ASN A 248 11.18 -9.15 -15.17
CA ASN A 248 10.30 -9.21 -16.34
C ASN A 248 8.85 -8.85 -16.00
N LEU A 249 8.33 -9.32 -14.87
CA LEU A 249 6.99 -8.96 -14.42
C LEU A 249 6.91 -7.49 -14.00
N LEU A 250 7.87 -6.99 -13.22
CA LEU A 250 7.90 -5.60 -12.79
C LEU A 250 8.09 -4.61 -13.96
N ASN A 251 8.78 -5.00 -15.03
CA ASN A 251 8.90 -4.18 -16.24
C ASN A 251 7.55 -3.97 -16.95
N GLN A 252 6.52 -4.79 -16.68
CA GLN A 252 5.18 -4.57 -17.20
C GLN A 252 4.44 -3.45 -16.44
N ILE A 253 4.86 -3.13 -15.21
CA ILE A 253 4.38 -1.97 -14.44
C ILE A 253 5.05 -0.71 -15.01
N LYS A 254 4.34 0.01 -15.87
CA LYS A 254 4.88 1.19 -16.54
C LYS A 254 5.02 2.37 -15.57
N ILE A 255 6.26 2.69 -15.20
CA ILE A 255 6.58 3.86 -14.36
C ILE A 255 7.08 4.99 -15.25
N LYS A 256 6.31 6.08 -15.33
CA LYS A 256 6.69 7.27 -16.13
C LYS A 256 7.67 8.20 -15.42
N ALA A 257 7.74 8.11 -14.10
CA ALA A 257 8.57 8.99 -13.28
C ALA A 257 10.07 8.68 -13.45
N THR A 258 10.89 9.73 -13.62
CA THR A 258 12.34 9.59 -13.79
C THR A 258 13.07 9.43 -12.46
N LEU A 259 14.08 8.56 -12.46
CA LEU A 259 15.04 8.38 -11.37
C LEU A 259 16.21 9.39 -11.43
N GLN A 260 16.27 10.23 -12.46
CA GLN A 260 17.34 11.21 -12.63
C GLN A 260 17.44 12.17 -11.43
N GLY A 261 18.68 12.46 -11.03
CA GLY A 261 19.00 13.36 -9.91
C GLY A 261 18.72 12.79 -8.53
N ILE A 262 18.48 11.47 -8.41
CA ILE A 262 18.34 10.79 -7.12
C ILE A 262 19.70 10.17 -6.75
N GLU A 263 20.32 10.71 -5.70
CA GLU A 263 21.60 10.23 -5.20
C GLU A 263 21.43 8.98 -4.33
N THR A 264 22.29 7.97 -4.54
CA THR A 264 22.23 6.72 -3.78
C THR A 264 22.50 6.92 -2.29
N ASP A 265 23.37 7.87 -1.93
CA ASP A 265 23.65 8.22 -0.52
C ASP A 265 22.45 8.89 0.17
N ALA A 266 21.66 9.68 -0.57
CA ALA A 266 20.43 10.26 -0.05
C ALA A 266 19.38 9.19 0.23
N LEU A 267 19.23 8.21 -0.69
CA LEU A 267 18.35 7.05 -0.48
C LEU A 267 18.79 6.23 0.74
N HIS A 268 20.07 5.88 0.83
CA HIS A 268 20.60 5.11 1.95
C HIS A 268 20.40 5.84 3.30
N SER A 269 20.56 7.17 3.32
CA SER A 269 20.30 7.99 4.51
C SER A 269 18.82 7.98 4.89
N ALA A 270 17.93 8.11 3.91
CA ALA A 270 16.48 8.06 4.14
C ALA A 270 15.99 6.68 4.63
N MET A 271 16.60 5.58 4.17
CA MET A 271 16.30 4.23 4.65
C MET A 271 16.52 4.08 6.17
N LYS A 272 17.47 4.82 6.74
CA LYS A 272 17.76 4.79 8.19
C LYS A 272 16.75 5.56 9.04
N LEU A 273 15.92 6.40 8.44
CA LEU A 273 14.88 7.18 9.12
C LEU A 273 13.53 6.45 9.15
N ASP A 274 13.41 5.31 8.46
CA ASP A 274 12.19 4.50 8.44
C ASP A 274 11.95 3.81 9.80
N LYS A 275 10.67 3.62 10.14
CA LYS A 275 10.17 2.99 11.38
C LYS A 275 10.66 1.55 11.59
N LYS A 276 11.29 0.95 10.59
CA LYS A 276 11.83 -0.42 10.62
C LYS A 276 13.18 -0.54 11.34
N VAL A 277 13.79 0.58 11.72
CA VAL A 277 14.98 0.58 12.59
C VAL A 277 14.55 0.20 14.01
N ARG A 278 14.92 -1.00 14.45
CA ARG A 278 14.77 -1.46 15.85
C ARG A 278 16.17 -1.66 16.40
N ASP A 279 16.42 -1.13 17.59
CA ASP A 279 17.73 -1.19 18.26
C ASP A 279 18.90 -0.69 17.38
N GLY A 280 18.63 0.32 16.53
CA GLY A 280 19.63 0.91 15.63
C GLY A 280 19.94 0.08 14.37
N LYS A 281 19.32 -1.10 14.20
CA LYS A 281 19.53 -1.96 13.02
C LYS A 281 18.40 -1.81 12.01
N LEU A 282 18.77 -1.61 10.75
CA LEU A 282 17.84 -1.55 9.63
C LEU A 282 17.35 -2.95 9.26
N ARG A 283 16.05 -3.20 9.39
CA ARG A 283 15.42 -4.46 8.96
C ARG A 283 14.89 -4.34 7.53
N ILE A 284 15.41 -5.18 6.63
CA ILE A 284 15.04 -5.24 5.21
C ILE A 284 14.45 -6.61 4.90
N VAL A 285 13.38 -6.65 4.10
CA VAL A 285 12.80 -7.91 3.62
C VAL A 285 13.42 -8.27 2.29
N LEU A 286 13.97 -9.47 2.16
CA LEU A 286 14.64 -9.92 0.94
C LEU A 286 14.03 -11.25 0.46
N PRO A 287 13.80 -11.46 -0.85
CA PRO A 287 13.33 -12.74 -1.37
C PRO A 287 14.42 -13.82 -1.30
N LYS A 288 14.05 -15.03 -0.84
CA LYS A 288 14.88 -16.25 -0.94
C LYS A 288 14.52 -17.08 -2.16
N LYS A 289 13.25 -17.07 -2.54
CA LYS A 289 12.71 -17.63 -3.77
C LYS A 289 11.37 -16.97 -4.02
N LEU A 290 10.79 -17.14 -5.19
CA LEU A 290 9.42 -16.67 -5.41
C LEU A 290 8.48 -17.39 -4.43
N GLY A 291 7.58 -16.63 -3.82
CA GLY A 291 6.69 -17.10 -2.74
C GLY A 291 7.34 -17.19 -1.36
N GLN A 292 8.60 -16.79 -1.17
CA GLN A 292 9.25 -16.84 0.14
C GLN A 292 10.28 -15.73 0.34
N VAL A 293 10.11 -14.97 1.42
CA VAL A 293 11.03 -13.91 1.85
C VAL A 293 11.65 -14.18 3.22
N VAL A 294 12.68 -13.41 3.55
CA VAL A 294 13.35 -13.39 4.85
C VAL A 294 13.52 -11.95 5.33
N ILE A 295 13.34 -11.74 6.63
CA ILE A 295 13.63 -10.46 7.28
C ILE A 295 15.10 -10.48 7.71
N CYS A 296 15.88 -9.52 7.23
CA CYS A 296 17.31 -9.41 7.49
C CYS A 296 17.59 -8.13 8.29
N ASP A 297 18.41 -8.21 9.33
CA ASP A 297 18.91 -7.07 10.11
C ASP A 297 20.44 -6.89 9.98
N ASP A 298 21.06 -7.68 9.09
CA ASP A 298 22.50 -7.87 8.90
C ASP A 298 22.96 -7.50 7.48
N VAL A 299 22.15 -6.76 6.71
CA VAL A 299 22.50 -6.43 5.32
C VAL A 299 23.63 -5.40 5.29
N GLU A 300 24.81 -5.82 4.84
CA GLU A 300 25.99 -4.96 4.80
C GLU A 300 25.82 -3.78 3.83
N LYS A 301 26.42 -2.64 4.16
CA LYS A 301 26.36 -1.42 3.34
C LYS A 301 26.74 -1.66 1.86
N PRO A 302 27.79 -2.43 1.51
CA PRO A 302 28.12 -2.68 0.10
C PRO A 302 26.97 -3.33 -0.69
N ILE A 303 26.23 -4.27 -0.07
CA ILE A 303 25.07 -4.93 -0.69
C ILE A 303 23.91 -3.93 -0.87
N ILE A 304 23.63 -3.12 0.15
CA ILE A 304 22.61 -2.07 0.07
C ILE A 304 22.93 -1.12 -1.09
N MET A 305 24.17 -0.63 -1.15
CA MET A 305 24.59 0.31 -2.20
C MET A 305 24.55 -0.33 -3.59
N ALA A 306 24.84 -1.63 -3.72
CA ALA A 306 24.70 -2.35 -5.00
C ALA A 306 23.23 -2.38 -5.47
N GLY A 307 22.27 -2.61 -4.56
CA GLY A 307 20.84 -2.54 -4.87
C GLY A 307 20.40 -1.13 -5.28
N LEU A 308 20.92 -0.09 -4.61
CA LEU A 308 20.57 1.30 -4.91
C LEU A 308 21.17 1.77 -6.25
N ARG A 309 22.43 1.42 -6.54
CA ARG A 309 23.08 1.71 -7.84
C ARG A 309 22.36 1.04 -9.00
N TYR A 310 21.97 -0.23 -8.82
CA TYR A 310 21.18 -0.96 -9.81
C TYR A 310 19.87 -0.24 -10.13
N LEU A 311 19.20 0.27 -9.10
CA LEU A 311 17.96 1.02 -9.26
C LEU A 311 18.16 2.31 -10.06
N VAL A 312 19.11 3.19 -9.66
CA VAL A 312 19.28 4.50 -10.31
C VAL A 312 20.01 4.44 -11.66
N GLY A 313 20.38 3.24 -12.13
CA GLY A 313 21.05 3.04 -13.40
C GLY A 313 22.53 3.42 -13.38
N ASP A 314 23.12 3.61 -12.21
CA ASP A 314 24.57 3.82 -12.08
C ASP A 314 25.28 2.48 -12.28
N ARG A 315 25.60 2.18 -13.54
CA ARG A 315 26.40 1.01 -13.95
C ARG A 315 27.90 1.21 -13.70
N ARG A 316 28.31 2.11 -12.79
CA ARG A 316 29.68 2.10 -12.26
C ARG A 316 29.81 0.96 -11.25
N SER A 317 30.08 -0.23 -11.78
CA SER A 317 30.77 -1.33 -11.11
C SER A 317 31.65 -2.01 -12.12
#